data_AF-W2YG95-F1
#
_entry.id   AF-W2YG95-F1
#
_cell.length_a   1.000
_cell.length_b   1.000
_cell.length_c   1.000
_cell.angle_alpha   90.00
_cell.angle_beta   90.00
_cell.angle_gamma   90.00
#
_symmetry.space_group_name_H-M   'P 1'
#
loop_
_entity.id
_entity.type
_entity.pdbx_description
1 polymer ?
#
loop_
_entity_poly.entity_id
_entity_poly.type
_entity_poly.pdbx_seq_one_letter_code
_entity_poly.pdbx_strand_id
1 'polypeptide(L)'
;MVVSPALEEDIVRLERLNQCCKRVRIWRRQVTNPLLQYKQQQNFSGKGSTGGASGSMIAPKKTERRMHASLLMSMIVDMYEQRILSEVEGAAPVDTSTDAATSGLSSSVISFQESFPEFVVRFLSLRSSNRRLAVDQLHSTISTVLHTASNHARVRVFSSLCGIDDKFNPPEKIKVFLHILENLYRSKLAASIGASGANTPRIEEIAATAPLADVVFHNVGIAQNVAQQVISDLFRDNFYWNFRFWIVPCTELGVDWSWPAGVCEELQERALSLTTASRNTLLNANRKIDGDAFLELLLDDWTARAKQLCALLETATDLEESAGHELLLSRQVTQESLLQYHPTSDEERQLFDQLIDKYWNAPVPWSSAKLQGRIATLTPHRPLTQLQQLYAVYIAEQPQSRRLWEWSNWRWETEWEWGALVLK
;
A
#
# COMPACT_ATOMS: atom_id res chain seq x y z
N MET A 1 -17.25 -30.61 16.85
CA MET A 1 -17.53 -30.17 15.47
C MET A 1 -16.28 -30.44 14.67
N VAL A 2 -16.33 -31.42 13.76
CA VAL A 2 -15.22 -31.72 12.85
C VAL A 2 -15.41 -30.79 11.66
N VAL A 3 -14.52 -29.83 11.47
CA VAL A 3 -14.52 -28.96 10.30
C VAL A 3 -14.16 -29.86 9.11
N SER A 4 -15.00 -29.88 8.07
CA SER A 4 -14.70 -30.68 6.88
C SER A 4 -13.50 -30.07 6.13
N PRO A 5 -12.63 -30.86 5.50
CA PRO A 5 -11.42 -30.36 4.82
C PRO A 5 -11.71 -29.30 3.74
N ALA A 6 -12.87 -29.33 3.08
CA ALA A 6 -13.30 -28.30 2.13
C ALA A 6 -13.51 -26.92 2.77
N LEU A 7 -13.94 -26.86 4.03
CA LEU A 7 -14.13 -25.61 4.78
C LEU A 7 -12.80 -25.02 5.25
N GLU A 8 -11.77 -25.84 5.48
CA GLU A 8 -10.43 -25.36 5.85
C GLU A 8 -9.71 -24.74 4.65
N GLU A 9 -9.81 -25.34 3.46
CA GLU A 9 -9.26 -24.77 2.23
C GLU A 9 -9.88 -23.41 1.89
N ASP A 10 -11.19 -23.26 2.10
CA ASP A 10 -11.91 -22.00 1.87
C ASP A 10 -11.48 -20.88 2.83
N ILE A 11 -11.24 -21.19 4.11
CA ILE A 11 -10.78 -20.20 5.11
C ILE A 11 -9.36 -19.74 4.79
N VAL A 12 -8.46 -20.68 4.47
CA VAL A 12 -7.07 -20.37 4.12
C VAL A 12 -7.01 -19.53 2.84
N ARG A 13 -7.84 -19.83 1.84
CA ARG A 13 -7.94 -19.02 0.63
C ARG A 13 -8.46 -17.61 0.91
N LEU A 14 -9.48 -17.46 1.76
CA LEU A 14 -10.01 -16.15 2.16
C LEU A 14 -8.97 -15.29 2.90
N GLU A 15 -8.18 -15.89 3.79
CA GLU A 15 -7.08 -15.19 4.46
C GLU A 15 -5.99 -14.74 3.48
N ARG A 16 -5.61 -15.60 2.51
CA ARG A 16 -4.67 -15.24 1.44
C ARG A 16 -5.20 -14.10 0.59
N LEU A 17 -6.46 -14.16 0.18
CA LEU A 17 -7.12 -13.11 -0.59
C LEU A 17 -7.09 -11.78 0.17
N ASN A 18 -7.42 -11.78 1.45
CA ASN A 18 -7.38 -10.59 2.30
C ASN A 18 -5.95 -10.00 2.40
N GLN A 19 -4.93 -10.84 2.57
CA GLN A 19 -3.53 -10.40 2.54
C GLN A 19 -3.13 -9.84 1.17
N CYS A 20 -3.61 -10.43 0.07
CA CYS A 20 -3.39 -9.95 -1.29
C CYS A 20 -4.02 -8.57 -1.50
N CYS A 21 -5.29 -8.38 -1.13
CA CYS A 21 -5.98 -7.10 -1.17
C CYS A 21 -5.22 -6.04 -0.36
N LYS A 22 -4.81 -6.35 0.88
CA LYS A 22 -3.98 -5.45 1.70
C LYS A 22 -2.68 -5.05 1.01
N ARG A 23 -2.01 -6.01 0.37
CA ARG A 23 -0.77 -5.76 -0.36
C ARG A 23 -0.99 -4.86 -1.56
N VAL A 24 -2.05 -5.05 -2.35
CA VAL A 24 -2.41 -4.16 -3.49
C VAL A 24 -2.56 -2.72 -3.00
N ARG A 25 -3.21 -2.53 -1.85
CA ARG A 25 -3.35 -1.20 -1.24
C ARG A 25 -2.02 -0.57 -0.79
N ILE A 26 -0.91 -1.32 -0.69
CA ILE A 26 0.42 -0.75 -0.39
C ILE A 26 0.92 0.11 -1.55
N TRP A 27 0.65 -0.28 -2.81
CA TRP A 27 0.96 0.57 -3.97
C TRP A 27 0.16 1.88 -3.98
N ARG A 28 -1.00 1.91 -3.32
CA ARG A 28 -1.83 3.10 -3.10
C ARG A 28 -1.38 3.95 -1.91
N ARG A 29 -0.72 3.36 -0.90
CA ARG A 29 -0.27 4.11 0.28
C ARG A 29 0.76 5.14 -0.16
N GLN A 30 0.41 6.41 -0.01
CA GLN A 30 1.38 7.49 -0.04
C GLN A 30 2.33 7.29 1.13
N VAL A 31 3.45 6.61 0.89
CA VAL A 31 4.57 6.61 1.84
C VAL A 31 4.96 8.07 2.03
N THR A 32 5.05 8.51 3.27
CA THR A 32 5.43 9.88 3.61
C THR A 32 6.80 10.17 3.00
N ASN A 33 6.80 10.92 1.91
CA ASN A 33 8.03 11.29 1.22
C ASN A 33 8.68 12.48 1.97
N PRO A 34 9.78 12.27 2.70
CA PRO A 34 10.42 13.34 3.47
C PRO A 34 10.91 14.48 2.57
N LEU A 35 11.28 14.20 1.32
CA LEU A 35 11.69 15.24 0.36
C LEU A 35 10.53 16.17 0.01
N LEU A 36 9.29 15.67 -0.06
CA LEU A 36 8.11 16.51 -0.27
C LEU A 36 7.83 17.41 0.94
N GLN A 37 8.14 16.96 2.17
CA GLN A 37 8.03 17.80 3.36
C GLN A 37 9.02 18.97 3.31
N TYR A 38 10.27 18.72 2.92
CA TYR A 38 11.26 19.78 2.70
C TYR A 38 10.86 20.72 1.54
N LYS A 39 10.30 20.19 0.45
CA LYS A 39 9.72 21.00 -0.64
C LYS A 39 8.60 21.92 -0.13
N GLN A 40 7.72 21.42 0.73
CA GLN A 40 6.63 22.21 1.32
C GLN A 40 7.17 23.27 2.29
N GLN A 41 8.11 22.91 3.18
CA GLN A 41 8.74 23.86 4.11
C GLN A 41 9.41 25.03 3.38
N GLN A 42 10.05 24.78 2.22
CA GLN A 42 10.59 25.84 1.37
C GLN A 42 9.50 26.82 0.95
N ASN A 43 8.37 26.32 0.45
CA ASN A 43 7.25 27.14 0.00
C ASN A 43 6.60 27.96 1.14
N PHE A 44 6.52 27.42 2.36
CA PHE A 44 5.98 28.13 3.53
C PHE A 44 6.97 29.14 4.13
N SER A 45 8.28 28.88 4.08
CA SER A 45 9.31 29.81 4.54
C SER A 45 9.39 31.10 3.71
N GLY A 46 8.78 31.11 2.52
CA GLY A 46 8.63 32.29 1.66
C GLY A 46 7.37 33.14 1.92
N LYS A 47 6.44 32.70 2.78
CA LYS A 47 5.16 33.38 3.09
C LYS A 47 4.86 33.47 4.59
N GLY A 48 5.88 33.57 5.42
CA GLY A 48 5.75 33.70 6.88
C GLY A 48 6.33 35.01 7.41
N SER A 49 5.67 36.13 7.16
CA SER A 49 5.72 37.31 8.04
C SER A 49 4.29 37.76 8.28
N THR A 50 3.86 37.62 9.52
CA THR A 50 2.54 37.88 10.08
C THR A 50 2.13 39.34 9.98
N GLY A 51 0.81 39.59 10.02
CA GLY A 51 0.26 40.92 10.22
C GLY A 51 0.91 41.64 11.41
N GLY A 52 1.16 42.94 11.23
CA GLY A 52 1.79 43.81 12.20
C GLY A 52 2.46 44.98 11.48
N ALA A 53 1.94 46.18 11.72
CA ALA A 53 2.22 47.40 10.99
C ALA A 53 3.69 47.90 11.03
N SER A 54 3.96 48.80 10.08
CA SER A 54 5.05 49.78 9.99
C SER A 54 6.39 49.36 9.40
N GLY A 55 6.81 50.15 8.41
CA GLY A 55 8.22 50.46 8.16
C GLY A 55 8.85 49.74 6.98
N SER A 56 8.81 50.41 5.82
CA SER A 56 9.69 50.21 4.67
C SER A 56 11.11 49.77 5.07
N MET A 57 11.50 48.54 4.68
CA MET A 57 12.77 48.24 4.01
C MET A 57 12.63 46.91 3.28
N ILE A 58 13.02 46.93 2.00
CA ILE A 58 12.99 45.80 1.06
C ILE A 58 13.82 44.65 1.66
N ALA A 59 13.16 43.62 2.18
CA ALA A 59 13.83 42.37 2.53
C ALA A 59 14.33 41.73 1.23
N PRO A 60 15.63 41.37 1.12
CA PRO A 60 16.13 40.76 -0.10
C PRO A 60 15.45 39.39 -0.25
N LYS A 61 14.79 39.18 -1.40
CA LYS A 61 14.39 37.85 -1.87
C LYS A 61 15.61 36.95 -1.70
N LYS A 62 15.58 36.00 -0.75
CA LYS A 62 16.62 34.97 -0.67
C LYS A 62 16.64 34.31 -2.04
N THR A 63 17.68 34.59 -2.82
CA THR A 63 17.96 33.89 -4.06
C THR A 63 17.94 32.41 -3.72
N GLU A 64 17.05 31.64 -4.35
CA GLU A 64 17.08 30.18 -4.25
C GLU A 64 18.49 29.74 -4.63
N ARG A 65 19.28 29.35 -3.62
CA ARG A 65 20.64 28.89 -3.82
C ARG A 65 20.55 27.52 -4.48
N ARG A 66 20.55 27.51 -5.80
CA ARG A 66 20.62 26.30 -6.62
C ARG A 66 22.08 25.88 -6.75
N MET A 67 22.32 24.58 -6.73
CA MET A 67 23.63 24.03 -7.06
C MET A 67 23.80 23.94 -8.58
N HIS A 68 25.04 23.80 -9.02
CA HIS A 68 25.32 23.61 -10.44
C HIS A 68 24.84 22.23 -10.90
N ALA A 69 24.29 22.12 -12.11
CA ALA A 69 23.73 20.86 -12.63
C ALA A 69 24.76 19.72 -12.67
N SER A 70 26.02 20.01 -12.96
CA SER A 70 27.11 19.00 -12.93
C SER A 70 27.39 18.46 -11.52
N LEU A 71 27.26 19.29 -10.49
CA LEU A 71 27.37 18.86 -9.10
C LEU A 71 26.20 17.95 -8.73
N LEU A 72 24.99 18.29 -9.17
CA LEU A 72 23.82 17.43 -8.98
C LEU A 72 24.00 16.08 -9.69
N MET A 73 24.44 16.06 -10.95
CA MET A 73 24.62 14.82 -11.72
C MET A 73 25.68 13.90 -11.11
N SER A 74 26.79 14.44 -10.59
CA SER A 74 27.80 13.64 -9.88
C SER A 74 27.26 13.10 -8.55
N MET A 75 26.56 13.93 -7.77
CA MET A 75 25.92 13.48 -6.54
C MET A 75 24.87 12.38 -6.77
N ILE A 76 24.11 12.45 -7.86
CA ILE A 76 23.14 11.40 -8.22
C ILE A 76 23.87 10.07 -8.47
N VAL A 77 25.01 10.09 -9.16
CA VAL A 77 25.82 8.89 -9.43
C VAL A 77 26.34 8.30 -8.11
N ASP A 78 26.92 9.13 -7.22
CA ASP A 78 27.36 8.69 -5.89
C ASP A 78 26.22 8.01 -5.11
N MET A 79 25.02 8.59 -5.15
CA MET A 79 23.83 8.05 -4.48
C MET A 79 23.43 6.68 -5.03
N TYR A 80 23.48 6.50 -6.35
CA TYR A 80 23.17 5.22 -6.98
C TYR A 80 24.21 4.15 -6.62
N GLU A 81 25.50 4.47 -6.65
CA GLU A 81 26.56 3.54 -6.26
C GLU A 81 26.43 3.12 -4.80
N GLN A 82 26.27 4.06 -3.88
CA GLN A 82 26.08 3.75 -2.46
C GLN A 82 24.81 2.94 -2.21
N ARG A 83 23.73 3.20 -2.97
CA ARG A 83 22.51 2.42 -2.82
C ARG A 83 22.69 0.99 -3.32
N ILE A 84 23.36 0.78 -4.45
CA ILE A 84 23.68 -0.57 -4.96
C ILE A 84 24.53 -1.35 -3.96
N LEU A 85 25.58 -0.73 -3.42
CA LEU A 85 26.42 -1.36 -2.40
C LEU A 85 25.60 -1.75 -1.16
N SER A 86 24.72 -0.87 -0.68
CA SER A 86 23.87 -1.16 0.49
C SER A 86 22.86 -2.30 0.27
N GLU A 87 22.38 -2.49 -0.96
CA GLU A 87 21.46 -3.59 -1.31
C GLU A 87 22.22 -4.92 -1.42
N VAL A 88 23.43 -4.91 -1.96
CA VAL A 88 24.30 -6.10 -2.04
C VAL A 88 24.76 -6.54 -0.66
N GLU A 89 25.18 -5.61 0.20
CA GLU A 89 25.61 -5.89 1.58
C GLU A 89 24.44 -6.34 2.46
N GLY A 90 23.22 -5.85 2.21
CA GLY A 90 22.01 -6.33 2.89
C GLY A 90 21.63 -7.76 2.50
N ALA A 91 21.90 -8.20 1.28
CA ALA A 91 21.49 -9.52 0.78
C ALA A 91 22.35 -10.69 1.29
N ALA A 92 23.35 -10.45 2.14
CA ALA A 92 24.11 -11.52 2.78
C ALA A 92 23.19 -12.41 3.64
N PRO A 93 23.34 -13.74 3.62
CA PRO A 93 22.51 -14.62 4.42
C PRO A 93 22.71 -14.27 5.89
N VAL A 94 21.61 -14.06 6.61
CA VAL A 94 21.62 -14.09 8.07
C VAL A 94 21.96 -15.53 8.46
N ASP A 95 23.24 -15.79 8.67
CA ASP A 95 23.70 -17.02 9.30
C ASP A 95 23.00 -17.11 10.66
N THR A 96 22.15 -18.12 10.76
CA THR A 96 21.39 -18.47 11.95
C THR A 96 22.35 -19.17 12.91
N SER A 97 23.31 -18.44 13.47
CA SER A 97 24.06 -18.88 14.64
C SER A 97 23.80 -17.90 15.77
N THR A 98 22.91 -18.34 16.67
CA THR A 98 22.81 -17.83 18.03
C THR A 98 24.19 -17.83 18.68
N ASP A 99 24.72 -16.66 18.99
CA ASP A 99 25.33 -16.41 20.30
C ASP A 99 25.43 -14.91 20.57
N ALA A 100 24.86 -14.53 21.70
CA ALA A 100 24.84 -13.17 22.20
C ALA A 100 26.16 -12.84 22.88
N ALA A 101 26.57 -11.58 22.70
CA ALA A 101 27.51 -10.77 23.50
C ALA A 101 28.85 -10.44 22.81
N THR A 102 28.88 -9.35 22.03
CA THR A 102 29.66 -8.14 22.34
C THR A 102 29.49 -7.08 21.24
N SER A 103 29.21 -5.85 21.70
CA SER A 103 29.30 -4.54 21.02
C SER A 103 29.79 -4.48 19.57
N GLY A 104 28.88 -4.12 18.66
CA GLY A 104 29.18 -3.56 17.35
C GLY A 104 27.90 -3.04 16.72
N LEU A 105 27.85 -1.74 16.40
CA LEU A 105 26.68 -1.03 15.86
C LEU A 105 25.95 -1.82 14.76
N SER A 106 24.74 -2.31 15.06
CA SER A 106 23.85 -2.95 14.09
C SER A 106 23.29 -1.91 13.11
N SER A 107 24.02 -1.62 12.02
CA SER A 107 23.50 -0.85 10.87
C SER A 107 22.76 -1.71 9.84
N SER A 108 22.84 -3.04 9.96
CA SER A 108 22.34 -4.00 8.95
C SER A 108 20.83 -4.27 8.98
N VAL A 109 20.13 -3.92 10.06
CA VAL A 109 18.67 -4.15 10.17
C VAL A 109 17.84 -2.98 9.61
N ILE A 110 18.46 -1.81 9.41
CA ILE A 110 17.75 -0.59 8.97
C ILE A 110 17.71 -0.47 7.42
N SER A 111 18.66 -1.08 6.70
CA SER A 111 18.80 -0.89 5.24
C SER A 111 17.62 -1.43 4.42
N PHE A 112 16.93 -2.47 4.90
CA PHE A 112 15.81 -3.08 4.18
C PHE A 112 14.47 -2.33 4.32
N GLN A 113 14.36 -1.38 5.23
CA GLN A 113 13.13 -0.57 5.41
C GLN A 113 13.26 0.87 4.90
N GLU A 114 14.48 1.37 4.69
CA GLU A 114 14.69 2.75 4.22
C GLU A 114 14.26 2.90 2.74
N SER A 115 13.23 3.72 2.52
CA SER A 115 12.78 4.11 1.18
C SER A 115 13.84 4.98 0.48
N PHE A 116 13.84 5.00 -0.86
CA PHE A 116 14.83 5.78 -1.61
C PHE A 116 14.84 7.29 -1.25
N PRO A 117 13.69 7.97 -1.05
CA PRO A 117 13.68 9.35 -0.58
C PRO A 117 14.29 9.56 0.81
N GLU A 118 14.10 8.60 1.73
CA GLU A 118 14.73 8.63 3.06
C GLU A 118 16.24 8.46 2.96
N PHE A 119 16.69 7.53 2.12
CA PHE A 119 18.11 7.34 1.81
C PHE A 119 18.75 8.63 1.30
N VAL A 120 18.09 9.35 0.39
CA VAL A 120 18.59 10.63 -0.14
C VAL A 120 18.72 11.67 0.98
N VAL A 121 17.73 11.77 1.87
CA VAL A 121 17.78 12.67 3.03
C VAL A 121 18.95 12.32 3.95
N ARG A 122 19.12 11.04 4.27
CA ARG A 122 20.22 10.55 5.11
C ARG A 122 21.57 10.83 4.46
N PHE A 123 21.73 10.52 3.19
CA PHE A 123 22.96 10.74 2.42
C PHE A 123 23.40 12.21 2.48
N LEU A 124 22.48 13.13 2.21
CA LEU A 124 22.77 14.58 2.24
C LEU A 124 23.05 15.09 3.65
N SER A 125 22.35 14.53 4.65
CA SER A 125 22.54 14.89 6.04
C SER A 125 23.89 14.44 6.59
N LEU A 126 24.35 13.24 6.23
CA LEU A 126 25.64 12.68 6.67
C LEU A 126 26.85 13.45 6.12
N ARG A 127 26.72 14.02 4.91
CA ARG A 127 27.78 14.84 4.29
C ARG A 127 27.82 16.28 4.82
N SER A 128 26.84 16.67 5.63
CA SER A 128 26.73 18.02 6.19
C SER A 128 27.27 18.08 7.63
N SER A 129 28.08 19.09 7.93
CA SER A 129 28.69 19.25 9.26
C SER A 129 27.71 19.69 10.36
N ASN A 130 26.54 20.23 9.99
CA ASN A 130 25.49 20.62 10.93
C ASN A 130 24.10 20.54 10.26
N ARG A 131 23.07 20.28 11.06
CA ARG A 131 21.66 20.15 10.66
C ARG A 131 21.17 21.32 9.80
N ARG A 132 21.57 22.55 10.10
CA ARG A 132 21.16 23.73 9.30
C ARG A 132 21.68 23.66 7.87
N LEU A 133 22.94 23.27 7.68
CA LEU A 133 23.55 23.12 6.36
C LEU A 133 22.96 21.94 5.60
N ALA A 134 22.61 20.85 6.30
CA ALA A 134 21.91 19.70 5.71
C ALA A 134 20.56 20.12 5.11
N VAL A 135 19.77 20.91 5.86
CA VAL A 135 18.48 21.42 5.39
C VAL A 135 18.66 22.38 4.20
N ASP A 136 19.63 23.29 4.26
CA ASP A 136 19.94 24.19 3.15
C ASP A 136 20.38 23.42 1.89
N GLN A 137 21.19 22.36 2.04
CA GLN A 137 21.62 21.49 0.94
C GLN A 137 20.46 20.67 0.37
N LEU A 138 19.54 20.19 1.21
CA LEU A 138 18.32 19.51 0.78
C LEU A 138 17.44 20.43 -0.07
N HIS A 139 17.18 21.66 0.40
CA HIS A 139 16.43 22.66 -0.37
C HIS A 139 17.12 23.01 -1.69
N SER A 140 18.45 23.19 -1.66
CA SER A 140 19.24 23.45 -2.86
C SER A 140 19.13 22.32 -3.88
N THR A 141 19.21 21.07 -3.42
CA THR A 141 19.10 19.87 -4.26
C THR A 141 17.71 19.77 -4.87
N ILE A 142 16.64 19.87 -4.07
CA ILE A 142 15.25 19.80 -4.55
C ILE A 142 14.98 20.90 -5.59
N SER A 143 15.39 22.13 -5.31
CA SER A 143 15.21 23.27 -6.23
C SER A 143 15.95 23.05 -7.54
N THR A 144 17.16 22.49 -7.47
CA THR A 144 17.96 22.21 -8.66
C THR A 144 17.34 21.08 -9.48
N VAL A 145 16.88 20.00 -8.85
CA VAL A 145 16.17 18.90 -9.53
C VAL A 145 14.95 19.42 -10.28
N LEU A 146 14.06 20.17 -9.61
CA LEU A 146 12.85 20.72 -10.22
C LEU A 146 13.14 21.64 -11.41
N HIS A 147 14.25 22.39 -11.36
CA HIS A 147 14.62 23.29 -12.44
C HIS A 147 15.34 22.59 -13.61
N THR A 148 16.14 21.56 -13.32
CA THR A 148 17.02 20.92 -14.32
C THR A 148 16.42 19.66 -14.94
N ALA A 149 15.37 19.09 -14.34
CA ALA A 149 14.66 17.92 -14.84
C ALA A 149 14.20 18.08 -16.31
N SER A 150 13.75 19.26 -16.73
CA SER A 150 13.33 19.46 -18.13
C SER A 150 14.44 19.21 -19.16
N ASN A 151 15.72 19.35 -18.77
CA ASN A 151 16.85 19.35 -19.69
C ASN A 151 17.74 18.11 -19.59
N HIS A 152 17.64 17.32 -18.52
CA HIS A 152 18.54 16.19 -18.27
C HIS A 152 17.78 14.91 -17.88
N ALA A 153 17.89 13.88 -18.72
CA ALA A 153 17.25 12.56 -18.50
C ALA A 153 17.61 11.95 -17.14
N ARG A 154 18.90 11.98 -16.76
CA ARG A 154 19.37 11.50 -15.46
C ARG A 154 18.67 12.18 -14.28
N VAL A 155 18.43 13.49 -14.38
CA VAL A 155 17.73 14.24 -13.32
C VAL A 155 16.25 13.88 -13.28
N ARG A 156 15.60 13.63 -14.43
CA ARG A 156 14.21 13.14 -14.47
C ARG A 156 14.07 11.78 -13.84
N VAL A 157 14.93 10.84 -14.20
CA VAL A 157 14.99 9.51 -13.59
C VAL A 157 15.17 9.62 -12.08
N PHE A 158 16.13 10.43 -11.62
CA PHE A 158 16.34 10.68 -10.20
C PHE A 158 15.11 11.27 -9.50
N SER A 159 14.48 12.28 -10.11
CA SER A 159 13.26 12.91 -9.60
C SER A 159 12.09 11.92 -9.50
N SER A 160 11.96 11.07 -10.51
CA SER A 160 10.95 10.01 -10.65
C SER A 160 11.11 8.92 -9.58
N LEU A 161 12.35 8.52 -9.28
CA LEU A 161 12.68 7.58 -8.20
C LEU A 161 12.49 8.19 -6.81
N CYS A 162 12.79 9.48 -6.66
CA CYS A 162 12.54 10.24 -5.44
C CYS A 162 11.05 10.53 -5.21
N GLY A 163 10.16 10.27 -6.18
CA GLY A 163 8.74 10.60 -6.08
C GLY A 163 8.47 12.11 -5.93
N ILE A 164 9.35 12.96 -6.48
CA ILE A 164 9.21 14.43 -6.42
C ILE A 164 8.19 14.91 -7.47
N ASP A 165 8.21 14.25 -8.65
CA ASP A 165 7.39 14.60 -9.82
C ASP A 165 6.29 13.56 -10.13
N ASP A 166 6.38 12.33 -9.60
CA ASP A 166 5.38 11.28 -9.82
C ASP A 166 4.58 10.98 -8.53
N LYS A 167 3.25 10.94 -8.66
CA LYS A 167 2.35 10.53 -7.58
C LYS A 167 2.38 9.02 -7.34
N PHE A 168 2.76 8.25 -8.35
CA PHE A 168 2.88 6.80 -8.28
C PHE A 168 4.36 6.42 -8.18
N ASN A 169 4.80 6.07 -6.96
CA ASN A 169 6.19 5.69 -6.68
C ASN A 169 6.24 4.44 -5.80
N PRO A 170 5.96 3.24 -6.35
CA PRO A 170 5.98 2.01 -5.58
C PRO A 170 7.39 1.69 -5.08
N PRO A 171 7.52 1.01 -3.93
CA PRO A 171 8.82 0.72 -3.32
C PRO A 171 9.72 -0.15 -4.21
N GLU A 172 9.16 -0.94 -5.12
CA GLU A 172 9.94 -1.76 -6.05
C GLU A 172 10.57 -0.97 -7.19
N LYS A 173 10.13 0.27 -7.47
CA LYS A 173 10.62 1.07 -8.61
C LYS A 173 12.14 1.30 -8.53
N ILE A 174 12.66 1.60 -7.34
CA ILE A 174 14.12 1.72 -7.15
C ILE A 174 14.82 0.39 -7.39
N LYS A 175 14.28 -0.72 -6.91
CA LYS A 175 14.88 -2.05 -7.09
C LYS A 175 14.98 -2.42 -8.56
N VAL A 176 13.92 -2.14 -9.33
CA VAL A 176 13.92 -2.33 -10.79
C VAL A 176 15.03 -1.51 -11.42
N PHE A 177 15.15 -0.22 -11.06
CA PHE A 177 16.19 0.64 -11.57
C PHE A 177 17.61 0.13 -11.26
N LEU A 178 17.86 -0.33 -10.04
CA LEU A 178 19.16 -0.90 -9.66
C LEU A 178 19.50 -2.17 -10.44
N HIS A 179 18.52 -3.06 -10.64
CA HIS A 179 18.68 -4.26 -11.47
C HIS A 179 18.93 -3.93 -12.95
N ILE A 180 18.31 -2.87 -13.48
CA ILE A 180 18.60 -2.36 -14.83
C ILE A 180 20.05 -1.87 -14.90
N LEU A 181 20.50 -1.10 -13.90
CA LEU A 181 21.89 -0.63 -13.83
C LEU A 181 22.89 -1.78 -13.77
N GLU A 182 22.64 -2.79 -12.94
CA GLU A 182 23.48 -3.98 -12.82
C GLU A 182 23.54 -4.77 -14.14
N ASN A 183 22.39 -5.01 -14.79
CA ASN A 183 22.33 -5.70 -16.08
C ASN A 183 23.08 -4.91 -17.17
N LEU A 184 22.92 -3.59 -17.20
CA LEU A 184 23.62 -2.73 -18.15
C LEU A 184 25.13 -2.73 -17.90
N TYR A 185 25.55 -2.66 -16.64
CA TYR A 185 26.95 -2.74 -16.23
C TYR A 185 27.59 -4.05 -16.71
N ARG A 186 26.98 -5.20 -16.38
CA ARG A 186 27.47 -6.52 -16.80
C ARG A 186 27.53 -6.66 -18.32
N SER A 187 26.50 -6.19 -19.02
CA SER A 187 26.44 -6.27 -20.48
C SER A 187 27.50 -5.38 -21.16
N LYS A 188 27.75 -4.17 -20.63
CA LYS A 188 28.81 -3.29 -21.11
C LYS A 188 30.21 -3.87 -20.85
N LEU A 189 30.43 -4.48 -19.69
CA LEU A 189 31.69 -5.17 -19.38
C LEU A 189 31.92 -6.38 -20.29
N ALA A 190 30.90 -7.22 -20.49
CA ALA A 190 31.01 -8.37 -21.40
C ALA A 190 31.35 -7.91 -22.83
N ALA A 191 30.74 -6.82 -23.29
CA ALA A 191 31.00 -6.25 -24.61
C ALA A 191 32.42 -5.66 -24.76
N SER A 192 33.05 -5.16 -23.68
CA SER A 192 34.41 -4.63 -23.74
C SER A 192 35.48 -5.72 -23.80
N ILE A 193 35.18 -6.93 -23.29
CA ILE A 193 36.08 -8.09 -23.29
C ILE A 193 36.00 -8.87 -24.61
N GLY A 194 34.88 -8.77 -25.33
CA GLY A 194 34.63 -9.46 -26.59
C GLY A 194 34.16 -10.92 -26.42
N ALA A 195 33.45 -11.44 -27.42
CA ALA A 195 32.75 -12.74 -27.36
C ALA A 195 33.68 -13.95 -27.10
N SER A 196 34.97 -13.84 -27.43
CA SER A 196 35.96 -14.93 -27.25
C SER A 196 36.57 -14.98 -25.84
N GLY A 197 36.31 -13.98 -24.98
CA GLY A 197 36.90 -13.87 -23.64
C GLY A 197 35.89 -13.69 -22.50
N ALA A 198 34.61 -13.58 -22.79
CA ALA A 198 33.53 -13.31 -21.83
C ALA A 198 33.09 -14.59 -21.09
N ASN A 199 33.95 -15.12 -20.22
CA ASN A 199 33.55 -16.12 -19.23
C ASN A 199 33.17 -15.40 -17.93
N THR A 200 32.11 -15.85 -17.25
CA THR A 200 31.59 -15.32 -15.96
C THR A 200 32.68 -14.92 -14.94
N PRO A 201 33.69 -15.76 -14.64
CA PRO A 201 34.72 -15.41 -13.66
C PRO A 201 35.60 -14.21 -14.07
N ARG A 202 35.82 -14.01 -15.38
CA ARG A 202 36.64 -12.89 -15.88
C ARG A 202 35.88 -11.56 -15.84
N ILE A 203 34.56 -11.63 -16.02
CA ILE A 203 33.67 -10.46 -15.87
C ILE A 203 33.65 -10.03 -14.40
N GLU A 204 33.60 -10.99 -13.47
CA GLU A 204 33.65 -10.72 -12.02
C GLU A 204 35.00 -10.13 -11.58
N GLU A 205 36.11 -10.64 -12.12
CA GLU A 205 37.46 -10.12 -11.85
C GLU A 205 37.63 -8.66 -12.33
N ILE A 206 37.13 -8.34 -13.52
CA ILE A 206 37.14 -6.96 -14.04
C ILE A 206 36.15 -6.09 -13.29
N ALA A 207 34.97 -6.63 -12.94
CA ALA A 207 33.96 -5.91 -12.18
C ALA A 207 34.42 -5.50 -10.78
N ALA A 208 35.36 -6.24 -10.18
CA ALA A 208 36.00 -5.87 -8.92
C ALA A 208 36.93 -4.64 -9.03
N THR A 209 37.33 -4.25 -10.24
CA THR A 209 38.31 -3.17 -10.49
C THR A 209 37.72 -1.94 -11.19
N ALA A 210 36.58 -2.08 -11.87
CA ALA A 210 35.92 -0.99 -12.59
C ALA A 210 34.74 -0.43 -11.80
N PRO A 211 34.74 0.85 -11.39
CA PRO A 211 33.58 1.48 -10.76
C PRO A 211 32.36 1.47 -11.68
N LEU A 212 31.16 1.29 -11.11
CA LEU A 212 29.90 1.32 -11.85
C LEU A 212 29.72 2.66 -12.58
N ALA A 213 30.06 3.76 -11.90
CA ALA A 213 30.02 5.12 -12.44
C ALA A 213 30.79 5.23 -13.75
N ASP A 214 32.00 4.65 -13.81
CA ASP A 214 32.87 4.76 -14.97
C ASP A 214 32.31 4.04 -16.19
N VAL A 215 31.71 2.86 -15.97
CA VAL A 215 31.17 2.02 -17.03
C VAL A 215 29.81 2.52 -17.53
N VAL A 216 28.92 2.90 -16.61
CA VAL A 216 27.54 3.24 -16.95
C VAL A 216 27.36 4.73 -17.24
N PHE A 217 27.87 5.60 -16.38
CA PHE A 217 27.52 7.02 -16.35
C PHE A 217 28.59 7.96 -16.94
N HIS A 218 29.88 7.62 -16.87
CA HIS A 218 30.94 8.39 -17.54
C HIS A 218 31.08 7.97 -19.00
N ASN A 219 30.96 6.68 -19.31
CA ASN A 219 30.86 6.18 -20.68
C ASN A 219 29.38 6.07 -21.13
N VAL A 220 28.74 7.22 -21.32
CA VAL A 220 27.29 7.31 -21.58
C VAL A 220 26.86 6.54 -22.83
N GLY A 221 27.71 6.42 -23.84
CA GLY A 221 27.35 5.77 -25.11
C GLY A 221 27.22 4.25 -24.99
N ILE A 222 26.03 3.72 -25.27
CA ILE A 222 25.73 2.28 -25.30
C ILE A 222 25.72 1.78 -26.76
N ALA A 223 26.38 0.66 -27.04
CA ALA A 223 26.28 0.03 -28.36
C ALA A 223 24.89 -0.61 -28.55
N GLN A 224 24.35 -0.60 -29.78
CA GLN A 224 22.99 -1.07 -30.06
C GLN A 224 22.77 -2.54 -29.65
N ASN A 225 23.75 -3.40 -29.94
CA ASN A 225 23.73 -4.81 -29.53
C ASN A 225 23.68 -5.00 -28.00
N VAL A 226 24.39 -4.15 -27.25
CA VAL A 226 24.36 -4.17 -25.78
C VAL A 226 22.98 -3.75 -25.26
N ALA A 227 22.37 -2.71 -25.84
CA ALA A 227 21.03 -2.28 -25.44
C ALA A 227 19.97 -3.36 -25.72
N GLN A 228 20.03 -3.99 -26.89
CA GLN A 228 19.14 -5.12 -27.23
C GLN A 228 19.33 -6.30 -26.27
N GLN A 229 20.58 -6.66 -25.96
CA GLN A 229 20.89 -7.73 -25.01
C GLN A 229 20.32 -7.44 -23.62
N VAL A 230 20.50 -6.21 -23.11
CA VAL A 230 19.94 -5.79 -21.82
C VAL A 230 18.41 -5.93 -21.82
N ILE A 231 17.74 -5.50 -22.89
CA ILE A 231 16.27 -5.65 -23.00
C ILE A 231 15.90 -7.14 -22.99
N SER A 232 16.53 -7.97 -23.81
CA SER A 232 16.23 -9.41 -23.84
C SER A 232 16.44 -10.08 -22.48
N ASP A 233 17.50 -9.74 -21.76
CA ASP A 233 17.80 -10.29 -20.43
C ASP A 233 16.76 -9.84 -19.37
N LEU A 234 16.25 -8.61 -19.49
CA LEU A 234 15.16 -8.12 -18.64
C LEU A 234 13.88 -8.93 -18.84
N PHE A 235 13.50 -9.25 -20.08
CA PHE A 235 12.28 -10.03 -20.38
C PHE A 235 12.40 -11.53 -20.08
N ARG A 236 13.62 -12.08 -19.97
CA ARG A 236 13.81 -13.53 -19.74
C ARG A 236 13.63 -13.92 -18.27
N ASP A 237 14.51 -13.45 -17.39
CA ASP A 237 14.63 -13.99 -16.03
C ASP A 237 14.61 -12.94 -14.91
N ASN A 238 14.50 -11.65 -15.25
CA ASN A 238 14.57 -10.61 -14.23
C ASN A 238 13.31 -10.59 -13.34
N PHE A 239 13.52 -10.78 -12.03
CA PHE A 239 12.45 -10.88 -11.03
C PHE A 239 11.62 -9.60 -10.90
N TYR A 240 12.27 -8.44 -10.87
CA TYR A 240 11.61 -7.15 -10.66
C TYR A 240 11.01 -6.60 -11.95
N TRP A 241 11.71 -6.72 -13.08
CA TRP A 241 11.21 -6.29 -14.39
C TRP A 241 9.93 -7.01 -14.78
N ASN A 242 9.85 -8.32 -14.52
CA ASN A 242 8.70 -9.14 -14.86
C ASN A 242 7.66 -9.23 -13.74
N PHE A 243 7.65 -8.33 -12.75
CA PHE A 243 6.64 -8.32 -11.70
C PHE A 243 6.49 -9.66 -10.94
N ARG A 244 7.52 -10.51 -10.87
CA ARG A 244 7.41 -11.85 -10.26
C ARG A 244 7.07 -11.78 -8.76
N PHE A 245 7.40 -10.68 -8.11
CA PHE A 245 6.98 -10.39 -6.73
C PHE A 245 5.46 -10.28 -6.56
N TRP A 246 4.70 -10.07 -7.64
CA TRP A 246 3.24 -9.99 -7.66
C TRP A 246 2.53 -11.27 -8.12
N ILE A 247 3.26 -12.36 -8.39
CA ILE A 247 2.66 -13.62 -8.86
C ILE A 247 1.48 -14.03 -7.97
N VAL A 248 1.70 -14.11 -6.65
CA VAL A 248 0.68 -14.60 -5.72
C VAL A 248 -0.59 -13.73 -5.73
N PRO A 249 -0.52 -12.39 -5.52
CA PRO A 249 -1.75 -11.60 -5.57
C PRO A 249 -2.41 -11.56 -6.94
N CYS A 250 -1.64 -11.60 -8.02
CA CYS A 250 -2.20 -11.62 -9.37
C CYS A 250 -2.90 -12.95 -9.67
N THR A 251 -2.37 -14.08 -9.22
CA THR A 251 -3.02 -15.39 -9.38
C THR A 251 -4.28 -15.50 -8.54
N GLU A 252 -4.29 -15.00 -7.30
CA GLU A 252 -5.47 -15.04 -6.42
C GLU A 252 -6.58 -14.10 -6.92
N LEU A 253 -6.22 -12.95 -7.49
CA LEU A 253 -7.16 -11.96 -8.03
C LEU A 253 -7.49 -12.15 -9.53
N GLY A 254 -6.96 -13.20 -10.17
CA GLY A 254 -7.21 -13.48 -11.59
C GLY A 254 -6.68 -12.42 -12.56
N VAL A 255 -5.63 -11.68 -12.19
CA VAL A 255 -5.03 -10.63 -13.02
C VAL A 255 -3.79 -11.15 -13.75
N ASP A 256 -3.69 -10.87 -15.05
CA ASP A 256 -2.47 -11.17 -15.81
C ASP A 256 -1.39 -10.10 -15.57
N TRP A 257 -0.29 -10.53 -14.96
CA TRP A 257 0.87 -9.72 -14.63
C TRP A 257 1.95 -9.74 -15.71
N SER A 258 1.84 -10.62 -16.70
CA SER A 258 2.84 -10.76 -17.75
C SER A 258 2.92 -9.51 -18.64
N TRP A 259 4.03 -9.36 -19.34
CA TRP A 259 4.14 -8.31 -20.35
C TRP A 259 3.27 -8.68 -21.57
N PRO A 260 2.55 -7.71 -22.16
CA PRO A 260 1.84 -7.94 -23.42
C PRO A 260 2.80 -8.45 -24.52
N ALA A 261 2.28 -9.27 -25.43
CA ALA A 261 3.04 -9.75 -26.58
C ALA A 261 3.50 -8.57 -27.46
N GLY A 262 4.72 -8.63 -27.99
CA GLY A 262 5.30 -7.58 -28.86
C GLY A 262 6.01 -6.45 -28.12
N VAL A 263 5.87 -6.32 -26.80
CA VAL A 263 6.46 -5.20 -26.05
C VAL A 263 7.99 -5.26 -26.01
N CYS A 264 8.57 -6.47 -26.05
CA CYS A 264 10.01 -6.62 -26.10
C CYS A 264 10.58 -6.02 -27.40
N GLU A 265 9.97 -6.36 -28.53
CA GLU A 265 10.32 -5.88 -29.86
C GLU A 265 10.09 -4.36 -29.98
N GLU A 266 8.92 -3.87 -29.55
CA GLU A 266 8.61 -2.44 -29.53
C GLU A 266 9.59 -1.62 -28.68
N LEU A 267 10.01 -2.16 -27.53
CA LEU A 267 10.98 -1.51 -26.67
C LEU A 267 12.38 -1.50 -27.30
N GLN A 268 12.77 -2.59 -27.98
CA GLN A 268 14.01 -2.63 -28.75
C GLN A 268 13.99 -1.60 -29.88
N GLU A 269 12.89 -1.47 -30.63
CA GLU A 269 12.74 -0.46 -31.68
C GLU A 269 12.83 0.97 -31.13
N ARG A 270 12.14 1.25 -30.01
CA ARG A 270 12.23 2.55 -29.35
C ARG A 270 13.64 2.84 -28.83
N ALA A 271 14.34 1.85 -28.28
CA ALA A 271 15.73 2.00 -27.86
C ALA A 271 16.66 2.31 -29.06
N LEU A 272 16.45 1.67 -30.20
CA LEU A 272 17.20 1.96 -31.43
C LEU A 272 16.91 3.38 -31.95
N SER A 273 15.68 3.87 -31.81
CA SER A 273 15.32 5.23 -32.22
C SER A 273 16.10 6.31 -31.45
N LEU A 274 16.55 6.04 -30.22
CA LEU A 274 17.41 6.94 -29.45
C LEU A 274 18.75 7.23 -30.13
N THR A 275 19.23 6.32 -31.01
CA THR A 275 20.43 6.57 -31.81
C THR A 275 20.26 7.64 -32.88
N THR A 276 19.01 7.88 -33.34
CA THR A 276 18.70 8.80 -34.42
C THR A 276 18.53 10.26 -33.96
N ALA A 277 18.27 10.48 -32.67
CA ALA A 277 18.15 11.80 -32.06
C ALA A 277 19.49 12.45 -31.67
N SER A 278 20.61 11.72 -31.81
CA SER A 278 21.96 12.20 -31.51
C SER A 278 22.44 13.21 -32.57
N ARG A 279 22.79 14.44 -32.12
CA ARG A 279 23.14 15.62 -32.95
C ARG A 279 24.35 15.47 -33.89
N ASN A 280 25.09 14.37 -33.85
CA ASN A 280 26.27 14.16 -34.70
C ASN A 280 25.91 13.31 -35.94
N THR A 281 25.17 13.92 -36.86
CA THR A 281 24.65 13.30 -38.08
C THR A 281 25.68 13.01 -39.17
N LEU A 282 26.94 13.45 -39.03
CA LEU A 282 27.88 13.46 -40.16
C LEU A 282 29.05 12.46 -40.09
N LEU A 283 29.26 11.72 -38.99
CA LEU A 283 30.35 10.74 -38.93
C LEU A 283 29.96 9.47 -38.17
N ASN A 284 30.02 8.36 -38.91
CA ASN A 284 30.36 6.99 -38.48
C ASN A 284 29.23 5.97 -38.26
N ALA A 285 29.52 4.78 -38.79
CA ALA A 285 28.74 3.54 -38.84
C ALA A 285 28.49 2.84 -37.48
N ASN A 286 28.75 3.51 -36.35
CA ASN A 286 28.58 2.95 -35.00
C ASN A 286 27.83 3.96 -34.10
N ARG A 287 26.56 4.23 -34.40
CA ARG A 287 25.74 5.13 -33.58
C ARG A 287 25.50 4.49 -32.21
N LYS A 288 25.98 5.16 -31.16
CA LYS A 288 25.73 4.76 -29.77
C LYS A 288 24.42 5.39 -29.28
N ILE A 289 23.71 4.65 -28.45
CA ILE A 289 22.52 5.10 -27.72
C ILE A 289 23.00 5.94 -26.52
N ASP A 290 22.32 7.05 -26.25
CA ASP A 290 22.52 7.80 -25.01
C ASP A 290 22.04 6.97 -23.81
N GLY A 291 22.95 6.62 -22.90
CA GLY A 291 22.65 5.78 -21.76
C GLY A 291 21.71 6.38 -20.75
N ASP A 292 21.72 7.71 -20.54
CA ASP A 292 20.76 8.34 -19.62
C ASP A 292 19.35 8.29 -20.21
N ALA A 293 19.21 8.52 -21.53
CA ALA A 293 17.93 8.38 -22.23
C ALA A 293 17.44 6.94 -22.30
N PHE A 294 18.36 5.96 -22.41
CA PHE A 294 18.01 4.54 -22.37
C PHE A 294 17.49 4.11 -21.01
N LEU A 295 18.16 4.52 -19.92
CA LEU A 295 17.70 4.25 -18.56
C LEU A 295 16.34 4.89 -18.25
N GLU A 296 16.13 6.12 -18.76
CA GLU A 296 14.83 6.79 -18.68
C GLU A 296 13.75 5.99 -19.40
N LEU A 297 13.98 5.60 -20.66
CA LEU A 297 13.03 4.80 -21.46
C LEU A 297 12.63 3.51 -20.73
N LEU A 298 13.59 2.75 -20.20
CA LEU A 298 13.31 1.50 -19.50
C LEU A 298 12.48 1.71 -18.23
N LEU A 299 12.83 2.73 -17.44
CA LEU A 299 12.12 3.00 -16.19
C LEU A 299 10.70 3.52 -16.44
N ASP A 300 10.52 4.35 -17.47
CA ASP A 300 9.21 4.88 -17.85
C ASP A 300 8.27 3.76 -18.32
N ASP A 301 8.77 2.85 -19.15
CA ASP A 301 8.02 1.68 -19.62
C ASP A 301 7.58 0.78 -18.47
N TRP A 302 8.51 0.45 -17.57
CA TRP A 302 8.18 -0.33 -16.39
C TRP A 302 7.15 0.39 -15.52
N THR A 303 7.29 1.71 -15.34
CA THR A 303 6.35 2.53 -14.55
C THR A 303 4.96 2.57 -15.19
N ALA A 304 4.88 2.67 -16.52
CA ALA A 304 3.61 2.65 -17.25
C ALA A 304 2.90 1.29 -17.07
N ARG A 305 3.63 0.17 -17.23
CA ARG A 305 3.06 -1.16 -16.97
C ARG A 305 2.66 -1.35 -15.52
N ALA A 306 3.47 -0.88 -14.57
CA ALA A 306 3.15 -0.94 -13.15
C ALA A 306 1.86 -0.16 -12.81
N LYS A 307 1.65 1.02 -13.42
CA LYS A 307 0.40 1.79 -13.27
C LYS A 307 -0.81 1.02 -13.81
N GLN A 308 -0.68 0.40 -14.98
CA GLN A 308 -1.75 -0.43 -15.55
C GLN A 308 -2.07 -1.64 -14.66
N LEU A 309 -1.03 -2.36 -14.21
CA LEU A 309 -1.19 -3.51 -13.33
C LEU A 309 -1.83 -3.12 -11.99
N CYS A 310 -1.42 -1.98 -11.42
CA CYS A 310 -2.03 -1.43 -10.21
C CYS A 310 -3.52 -1.18 -10.40
N ALA A 311 -3.92 -0.53 -11.50
CA ALA A 311 -5.32 -0.28 -11.80
C ALA A 311 -6.13 -1.58 -11.95
N LEU A 312 -5.58 -2.60 -12.63
CA LEU A 312 -6.23 -3.91 -12.77
C LEU A 312 -6.39 -4.60 -11.40
N LEU A 313 -5.34 -4.62 -10.59
CA LEU A 313 -5.37 -5.20 -9.24
C LEU A 313 -6.35 -4.47 -8.33
N GLU A 314 -6.45 -3.15 -8.44
CA GLU A 314 -7.44 -2.35 -7.70
C GLU A 314 -8.87 -2.73 -8.10
N THR A 315 -9.15 -2.81 -9.40
CA THR A 315 -10.49 -3.23 -9.87
C THR A 315 -10.85 -4.64 -9.41
N ALA A 316 -9.91 -5.58 -9.47
CA ALA A 316 -10.14 -6.94 -8.99
C ALA A 316 -10.33 -6.99 -7.47
N THR A 317 -9.55 -6.22 -6.72
CA THR A 317 -9.70 -6.10 -5.26
C THR A 317 -11.06 -5.53 -4.87
N ASP A 318 -11.52 -4.47 -5.55
CA ASP A 318 -12.80 -3.83 -5.26
C ASP A 318 -13.98 -4.77 -5.57
N LEU A 319 -13.88 -5.60 -6.63
CA LEU A 319 -14.86 -6.63 -6.96
C LEU A 319 -14.93 -7.75 -5.91
N GLU A 320 -13.79 -8.23 -5.42
CA GLU A 320 -13.72 -9.24 -4.36
C GLU A 320 -14.27 -8.70 -3.03
N GLU A 321 -13.95 -7.44 -2.69
CA GLU A 321 -14.50 -6.79 -1.51
C GLU A 321 -16.03 -6.61 -1.60
N SER A 322 -16.56 -6.25 -2.78
CA SER A 322 -18.01 -6.13 -2.97
C SER A 322 -18.73 -7.48 -2.90
N ALA A 323 -18.17 -8.51 -3.54
CA ALA A 323 -18.71 -9.87 -3.48
C ALA A 323 -18.70 -10.41 -2.02
N GLY A 324 -17.62 -10.16 -1.29
CA GLY A 324 -17.53 -10.51 0.14
C GLY A 324 -18.58 -9.79 0.99
N HIS A 325 -18.82 -8.50 0.73
CA HIS A 325 -19.85 -7.73 1.43
C HIS A 325 -21.26 -8.24 1.14
N GLU A 326 -21.58 -8.53 -0.13
CA GLU A 326 -22.87 -9.11 -0.51
C GLU A 326 -23.10 -10.48 0.15
N LEU A 327 -22.06 -11.30 0.24
CA LEU A 327 -22.13 -12.59 0.90
C LEU A 327 -22.41 -12.43 2.41
N LEU A 328 -21.75 -11.48 3.08
CA LEU A 328 -22.01 -11.18 4.50
C LEU A 328 -23.43 -10.67 4.72
N LEU A 329 -23.93 -9.77 3.86
CA LEU A 329 -25.31 -9.31 3.91
C LEU A 329 -26.30 -10.47 3.73
N SER A 330 -26.06 -11.36 2.75
CA SER A 330 -26.94 -12.52 2.52
C SER A 330 -26.96 -13.47 3.71
N ARG A 331 -25.81 -13.69 4.37
CA ARG A 331 -25.71 -14.49 5.61
C ARG A 331 -26.43 -13.81 6.76
N GLN A 332 -26.29 -12.50 6.90
CA GLN A 332 -26.99 -11.73 7.93
C GLN A 332 -28.51 -11.84 7.74
N VAL A 333 -29.03 -11.60 6.54
CA VAL A 333 -30.47 -11.75 6.23
C VAL A 333 -30.94 -13.18 6.52
N THR A 334 -30.15 -14.19 6.16
CA THR A 334 -30.48 -15.59 6.44
C THR A 334 -30.51 -15.86 7.96
N GLN A 335 -29.54 -15.37 8.73
CA GLN A 335 -29.53 -15.49 10.19
C GLN A 335 -30.69 -14.73 10.84
N GLU A 336 -30.99 -13.53 10.39
CA GLU A 336 -32.14 -12.74 10.84
C GLU A 336 -33.46 -13.47 10.56
N SER A 337 -33.59 -14.09 9.38
CA SER A 337 -34.76 -14.90 9.05
C SER A 337 -34.89 -16.14 9.95
N LEU A 338 -33.80 -16.86 10.22
CA LEU A 338 -33.78 -17.98 11.16
C LEU A 338 -34.14 -17.57 12.60
N LEU A 339 -33.74 -16.36 13.02
CA LEU A 339 -34.09 -15.81 14.33
C LEU A 339 -35.58 -15.41 14.42
N GLN A 340 -36.21 -15.04 13.30
CA GLN A 340 -37.64 -14.71 13.23
C GLN A 340 -38.55 -15.97 13.25
N TYR A 341 -38.06 -17.13 12.82
CA TYR A 341 -38.87 -18.36 12.64
C TYR A 341 -38.73 -19.43 13.73
N HIS A 342 -38.36 -19.09 14.96
CA HIS A 342 -38.49 -20.04 16.07
C HIS A 342 -39.85 -19.86 16.76
N PRO A 343 -40.85 -20.74 16.52
CA PRO A 343 -42.13 -20.66 17.23
C PRO A 343 -41.90 -20.70 18.74
N THR A 344 -42.76 -20.01 19.51
CA THR A 344 -42.69 -20.01 20.98
C THR A 344 -42.78 -21.44 21.50
N SER A 345 -41.80 -21.87 22.30
CA SER A 345 -41.83 -23.19 22.93
C SER A 345 -42.92 -23.25 24.00
N ASP A 346 -43.39 -24.44 24.33
CA ASP A 346 -44.43 -24.58 25.36
C ASP A 346 -43.95 -24.13 26.75
N GLU A 347 -42.64 -24.26 27.04
CA GLU A 347 -42.02 -23.74 28.26
C GLU A 347 -42.01 -22.21 28.30
N GLU A 348 -41.75 -21.56 27.17
CA GLU A 348 -41.79 -20.10 27.03
C GLU A 348 -43.22 -19.57 27.21
N ARG A 349 -44.22 -20.26 26.64
CA ARG A 349 -45.64 -19.92 26.80
C ARG A 349 -46.09 -20.01 28.25
N GLN A 350 -45.68 -21.06 28.97
CA GLN A 350 -45.97 -21.20 30.41
C GLN A 350 -45.33 -20.10 31.24
N LEU A 351 -44.10 -19.68 30.90
CA LEU A 351 -43.46 -18.54 31.56
C LEU A 351 -44.23 -17.24 31.29
N PHE A 352 -44.69 -17.02 30.05
CA PHE A 352 -45.47 -15.84 29.69
C PHE A 352 -46.82 -15.79 30.40
N ASP A 353 -47.55 -16.90 30.48
CA ASP A 353 -48.81 -16.99 31.23
C ASP A 353 -48.60 -16.62 32.71
N GLN A 354 -47.54 -17.12 33.34
CA GLN A 354 -47.24 -16.78 34.73
C GLN A 354 -46.82 -15.33 34.94
N LEU A 355 -46.19 -14.70 33.94
CA LEU A 355 -45.86 -13.28 33.99
C LEU A 355 -47.12 -12.42 33.86
N ILE A 356 -48.04 -12.81 32.99
CA ILE A 356 -49.34 -12.17 32.81
C ILE A 356 -50.15 -12.25 34.12
N ASP A 357 -50.27 -13.44 34.72
CA ASP A 357 -51.00 -13.62 35.98
C ASP A 357 -50.41 -12.79 37.12
N LYS A 358 -49.08 -12.67 37.16
CA LYS A 358 -48.38 -11.98 38.24
C LYS A 358 -48.40 -10.46 38.10
N TYR A 359 -48.30 -9.95 36.87
CA TYR A 359 -48.13 -8.51 36.63
C TYR A 359 -49.36 -7.83 36.04
N TRP A 360 -50.38 -8.58 35.59
CA TRP A 360 -51.69 -8.04 35.17
C TRP A 360 -51.57 -6.79 34.29
N ASN A 361 -50.67 -6.85 33.30
CA ASN A 361 -50.29 -5.79 32.34
C ASN A 361 -49.32 -4.68 32.83
N ALA A 362 -48.82 -4.75 34.06
CA ALA A 362 -47.75 -3.87 34.54
C ALA A 362 -46.40 -4.20 33.88
N PRO A 363 -45.44 -3.24 33.84
CA PRO A 363 -44.11 -3.47 33.29
C PRO A 363 -43.41 -4.63 34.01
N VAL A 364 -43.03 -5.67 33.25
CA VAL A 364 -42.32 -6.83 33.78
C VAL A 364 -40.86 -6.45 34.11
N PRO A 365 -40.36 -6.73 35.32
CA PRO A 365 -38.98 -6.45 35.70
C PRO A 365 -38.03 -7.53 35.17
N TRP A 366 -37.73 -7.45 33.87
CA TRP A 366 -36.84 -8.37 33.13
C TRP A 366 -35.43 -8.51 33.73
N SER A 367 -34.94 -7.48 34.42
CA SER A 367 -33.64 -7.46 35.08
C SER A 367 -33.64 -8.11 36.48
N SER A 368 -34.79 -8.57 36.99
CA SER A 368 -34.85 -9.17 38.32
C SER A 368 -34.15 -10.54 38.38
N ALA A 369 -33.31 -10.76 39.39
CA ALA A 369 -32.54 -12.00 39.55
C ALA A 369 -33.42 -13.27 39.57
N LYS A 370 -34.63 -13.16 40.14
CA LYS A 370 -35.63 -14.25 40.17
C LYS A 370 -36.17 -14.59 38.78
N LEU A 371 -36.35 -13.60 37.91
CA LEU A 371 -36.81 -13.82 36.53
C LEU A 371 -35.65 -14.29 35.64
N GLN A 372 -34.46 -13.72 35.80
CA GLN A 372 -33.26 -14.18 35.09
C GLN A 372 -32.91 -15.64 35.43
N GLY A 373 -33.03 -16.05 36.69
CA GLY A 373 -32.85 -17.44 37.09
C GLY A 373 -33.85 -18.42 36.45
N ARG A 374 -35.07 -17.95 36.14
CA ARG A 374 -36.09 -18.74 35.43
C ARG A 374 -35.92 -18.73 33.91
N ILE A 375 -35.43 -17.64 33.35
CA ILE A 375 -35.07 -17.55 31.92
C ILE A 375 -33.88 -18.48 31.63
N ALA A 376 -32.92 -18.56 32.56
CA ALA A 376 -31.77 -19.45 32.50
C ALA A 376 -32.12 -20.95 32.60
N THR A 377 -33.39 -21.33 32.82
CA THR A 377 -33.85 -22.72 32.81
C THR A 377 -34.70 -23.08 31.57
N LEU A 378 -34.97 -22.12 30.68
CA LEU A 378 -35.78 -22.35 29.48
C LEU A 378 -34.99 -23.05 28.38
N THR A 379 -35.62 -24.02 27.71
CA THR A 379 -35.05 -24.70 26.54
C THR A 379 -35.95 -24.49 25.32
N PRO A 380 -35.47 -23.87 24.22
CA PRO A 380 -34.11 -23.39 23.98
C PRO A 380 -33.77 -22.10 24.73
N HIS A 381 -32.47 -21.90 25.04
CA HIS A 381 -32.00 -20.63 25.58
C HIS A 381 -32.05 -19.53 24.52
N ARG A 382 -32.89 -18.51 24.75
CA ARG A 382 -32.98 -17.31 23.92
C ARG A 382 -32.42 -16.07 24.64
N PRO A 383 -31.82 -15.11 23.92
CA PRO A 383 -31.42 -13.83 24.49
C PRO A 383 -32.64 -13.06 25.03
N LEU A 384 -32.42 -12.30 26.10
CA LEU A 384 -33.48 -11.59 26.84
C LEU A 384 -34.27 -10.60 25.98
N THR A 385 -33.61 -9.92 25.04
CA THR A 385 -34.25 -9.00 24.09
C THR A 385 -35.24 -9.71 23.16
N GLN A 386 -34.93 -10.94 22.75
CA GLN A 386 -35.81 -11.75 21.90
C GLN A 386 -37.02 -12.27 22.70
N LEU A 387 -36.83 -12.68 23.96
CA LEU A 387 -37.92 -13.09 24.85
C LEU A 387 -38.90 -11.94 25.15
N GLN A 388 -38.39 -10.71 25.31
CA GLN A 388 -39.21 -9.51 25.48
C GLN A 388 -40.11 -9.25 24.26
N GLN A 389 -39.55 -9.36 23.05
CA GLN A 389 -40.29 -9.20 21.81
C GLN A 389 -41.36 -10.29 21.65
N LEU A 390 -41.02 -11.55 21.94
CA LEU A 390 -41.97 -12.66 21.89
C LEU A 390 -43.11 -12.52 22.92
N TYR A 391 -42.81 -12.03 24.13
CA TYR A 391 -43.83 -11.75 25.14
C TYR A 391 -44.81 -10.64 24.71
N ALA A 392 -44.30 -9.58 24.08
CA ALA A 392 -45.14 -8.50 23.57
C ALA A 392 -46.11 -8.99 22.47
N VAL A 393 -45.60 -9.81 21.54
CA VAL A 393 -46.42 -10.46 20.50
C VAL A 393 -47.44 -11.43 21.14
N TYR A 394 -47.00 -12.23 22.12
CA TYR A 394 -47.87 -13.18 22.82
C TYR A 394 -49.04 -12.51 23.53
N ILE A 395 -48.83 -11.36 24.19
CA ILE A 395 -49.92 -10.55 24.78
C ILE A 395 -50.87 -10.04 23.70
N ALA A 396 -50.32 -9.49 22.61
CA ALA A 396 -51.09 -8.89 21.52
C ALA A 396 -51.97 -9.91 20.78
N GLU A 397 -51.62 -11.19 20.80
CA GLU A 397 -52.36 -12.29 20.18
C GLU A 397 -53.34 -12.99 21.13
N GLN A 398 -53.36 -12.68 22.44
CA GLN A 398 -54.29 -13.32 23.38
C GLN A 398 -55.75 -13.03 23.02
N PRO A 399 -56.68 -14.01 23.17
CA PRO A 399 -58.11 -13.77 22.99
C PRO A 399 -58.64 -12.78 24.03
N GLN A 400 -59.68 -12.02 23.67
CA GLN A 400 -60.30 -11.00 24.54
C GLN A 400 -60.73 -11.56 25.91
N SER A 401 -61.17 -12.81 25.96
CA SER A 401 -61.56 -13.50 27.20
C SER A 401 -60.41 -13.69 28.20
N ARG A 402 -59.17 -13.69 27.74
CA ARG A 402 -57.98 -13.78 28.60
C ARG A 402 -57.40 -12.42 28.97
N ARG A 403 -57.78 -11.34 28.28
CA ARG A 403 -57.31 -9.97 28.57
C ARG A 403 -58.13 -9.31 29.68
N LEU A 404 -58.17 -9.95 30.84
CA LEU A 404 -58.91 -9.47 32.02
C LEU A 404 -58.29 -8.21 32.64
N TRP A 405 -57.15 -7.75 32.12
CA TRP A 405 -56.47 -6.51 32.52
C TRP A 405 -56.81 -5.31 31.63
N GLU A 406 -57.43 -5.54 30.47
CA GLU A 406 -57.92 -4.45 29.61
C GLU A 406 -59.25 -3.95 30.18
N TRP A 407 -59.22 -2.72 30.72
CA TRP A 407 -60.35 -2.07 31.37
C TRP A 407 -61.56 -1.90 30.43
N SER A 408 -61.32 -1.92 29.12
CA SER A 408 -62.35 -1.94 28.07
C SER A 408 -63.19 -3.21 28.04
N ASN A 409 -62.68 -4.32 28.58
CA ASN A 409 -63.37 -5.62 28.63
C ASN A 409 -64.14 -5.82 29.93
N TRP A 410 -64.02 -4.88 30.88
CA TRP A 410 -64.72 -4.96 32.16
C TRP A 410 -66.17 -4.53 31.95
N ARG A 411 -67.10 -5.39 32.35
CA ARG A 411 -68.51 -5.00 32.46
C ARG A 411 -68.62 -4.13 33.71
N TRP A 412 -68.54 -2.83 33.55
CA TRP A 412 -68.83 -1.88 34.62
C TRP A 412 -70.28 -2.11 35.06
N GLU A 413 -70.49 -2.64 36.26
CA GLU A 413 -71.82 -2.65 36.88
C GLU A 413 -72.18 -1.18 37.17
N THR A 414 -73.23 -0.68 36.53
CA THR A 414 -73.73 0.69 36.68
C THR A 414 -74.30 1.02 38.07
N GLU A 415 -74.30 0.06 39.01
CA GLU A 415 -74.91 0.18 40.34
C GLU A 415 -73.90 0.36 41.48
N TRP A 416 -72.64 0.72 41.20
CA TRP A 416 -71.74 1.21 42.24
C TRP A 416 -72.16 2.63 42.65
N GLU A 417 -73.20 2.71 43.50
CA GLU A 417 -73.49 3.89 44.29
C GLU A 417 -72.34 4.11 45.28
N TRP A 418 -71.38 4.96 44.89
CA TRP A 418 -70.44 5.54 45.83
C TRP A 418 -71.27 6.32 46.85
N GLY A 419 -71.40 5.78 48.06
CA GLY A 419 -72.22 6.32 49.13
C GLY A 419 -72.07 7.83 49.23
N ALA A 420 -73.21 8.53 49.24
CA ALA A 420 -73.29 9.97 49.36
C ALA A 420 -72.38 10.47 50.50
N LEU A 421 -71.35 11.24 50.16
CA LEU A 421 -70.59 12.04 51.10
C LEU A 421 -71.53 13.10 51.68
N VAL A 422 -72.15 12.78 52.82
CA VAL A 422 -72.88 13.77 53.62
C VAL A 422 -71.83 14.67 54.30
N LEU A 423 -71.63 15.86 53.75
CA LEU A 423 -70.92 16.94 54.43
C LEU A 423 -71.76 17.42 55.62
N LYS A 424 -71.22 17.27 56.83
CA LYS A 424 -71.62 18.05 58.01
C LYS A 424 -70.47 18.94 58.43
#